data_AF-A0A0P0N438-F1
#
_entry.id   AF-A0A0P0N438-F1
#
_cell.length_a   1.000
_cell.length_b   1.000
_cell.length_c   1.000
_cell.angle_alpha   90.00
_cell.angle_beta   90.00
_cell.angle_gamma   90.00
#
_symmetry.space_group_name_H-M   'P 1'
#
loop_
_entity.id
_entity.type
_entity.pdbx_description
1 polymer ?
#
loop_
_entity_poly.entity_id
_entity_poly.type
_entity_poly.pdbx_seq_one_letter_code
_entity_poly.pdbx_strand_id
1 'polypeptide(L)'
;MHRLYEEACSRLQKLCPRPTPLHLREQGVLLANLREIDEQLAASLASVDQDTIASALTGLEEFFASRVSDRCHVCGRKTEGMAELWSYMIEGSQGLAVFEDLVPLCDRCLEALRPEALSPRRLGKTAKWLAKVNGTDKGEVEELLDRVLEEWRAASRVSEWSVDLSRLGELGVDHEPLERLLGGAAAGRYSLAEGTVSAINYALDTIRVMVLDDVDALCSRRVDASILAARAQRRGLSPDWTALHTHIDLLLDWGLCIRGPEEAAWALEAAWVVHLPRGQRAQLVPRLIEALGRGETWAIRVETPRQPSDPAPVAVYTPSFVDVDLAARGAEELAAILHSMGAAPRQLRLYPRDPVSGRLARYHLYSVAIL
;
A
#
# COMPACT_ATOMS: atom_id res chain seq x y z
N MET A 1 7.12 20.01 -18.53
CA MET A 1 7.63 19.29 -17.35
C MET A 1 9.15 19.42 -17.17
N HIS A 2 9.61 19.59 -15.94
CA HIS A 2 11.02 19.61 -15.54
C HIS A 2 11.49 18.20 -15.16
N ARG A 3 12.59 17.72 -15.73
CA ARG A 3 13.16 16.40 -15.42
C ARG A 3 14.02 16.48 -14.17
N LEU A 4 13.74 15.62 -13.21
CA LEU A 4 14.50 15.53 -11.96
C LEU A 4 15.85 14.84 -12.17
N TYR A 5 16.80 15.25 -11.34
CA TYR A 5 18.16 14.75 -11.20
C TYR A 5 19.02 14.93 -12.46
N GLU A 6 18.59 15.75 -13.42
CA GLU A 6 19.25 15.92 -14.71
C GLU A 6 20.68 16.44 -14.56
N GLU A 7 20.90 17.44 -13.69
CA GLU A 7 22.24 17.96 -13.42
C GLU A 7 23.16 16.86 -12.87
N ALA A 8 22.73 16.13 -11.84
CA ALA A 8 23.50 15.05 -11.25
C ALA A 8 23.78 13.94 -12.27
N CYS A 9 22.79 13.53 -13.06
CA CYS A 9 22.92 12.45 -14.03
C CYS A 9 23.80 12.84 -15.23
N SER A 10 23.86 14.13 -15.59
CA SER A 10 24.77 14.60 -16.65
C SER A 10 26.24 14.48 -16.26
N ARG A 11 26.56 14.59 -14.96
CA ARG A 11 27.92 14.50 -14.40
C ARG A 11 28.28 13.10 -13.88
N LEU A 12 27.30 12.36 -13.34
CA LEU A 12 27.46 11.02 -12.77
C LEU A 12 26.96 9.96 -13.76
N GLN A 13 27.67 9.81 -14.88
CA GLN A 13 27.20 9.03 -16.03
C GLN A 13 27.14 7.51 -15.82
N LYS A 14 27.93 6.95 -14.89
CA LYS A 14 27.95 5.49 -14.63
C LYS A 14 26.93 5.07 -13.59
N LEU A 15 26.75 5.89 -12.56
CA LEU A 15 25.75 5.68 -11.52
C LEU A 15 25.28 7.04 -11.03
N CYS A 16 24.08 7.42 -11.47
CA CYS A 16 23.37 8.59 -11.00
C CYS A 16 22.38 8.19 -9.90
N PRO A 17 22.38 8.84 -8.73
CA PRO A 17 21.35 8.67 -7.72
C PRO A 17 19.97 9.12 -8.25
N ARG A 18 18.94 8.30 -8.03
CA ARG A 18 17.57 8.54 -8.50
C ARG A 18 16.57 8.06 -7.45
N PRO A 19 16.48 8.75 -6.29
CA PRO A 19 15.58 8.36 -5.22
C PRO A 19 14.12 8.41 -5.70
N THR A 20 13.32 7.44 -5.27
CA THR A 20 11.91 7.33 -5.66
C THR A 20 11.08 8.33 -4.83
N PRO A 21 10.23 9.17 -5.46
CA PRO A 21 9.29 10.03 -4.75
C PRO A 21 8.48 9.27 -3.70
N LEU A 22 8.28 9.88 -2.53
CA LEU A 22 7.67 9.21 -1.37
C LEU A 22 6.32 8.56 -1.70
N HIS A 23 5.43 9.30 -2.37
CA HIS A 23 4.11 8.81 -2.77
C HIS A 23 4.19 7.53 -3.61
N LEU A 24 5.01 7.52 -4.67
CA LEU A 24 5.19 6.33 -5.52
C LEU A 24 5.72 5.12 -4.72
N ARG A 25 6.63 5.38 -3.78
CA ARG A 25 7.20 4.33 -2.91
C ARG A 25 6.14 3.75 -1.96
N GLU A 26 5.35 4.62 -1.32
CA GLU A 26 4.29 4.22 -0.38
C GLU A 26 3.14 3.50 -1.08
N GLN A 27 2.83 3.87 -2.32
CA GLN A 27 1.87 3.15 -3.16
C GLN A 27 2.45 1.86 -3.78
N GLY A 28 3.74 1.58 -3.58
CA GLY A 28 4.38 0.38 -4.10
C GLY A 28 4.47 0.36 -5.62
N VAL A 29 4.69 1.51 -6.26
CA VAL A 29 4.85 1.63 -7.72
C VAL A 29 6.22 1.10 -8.14
N LEU A 30 6.28 -0.23 -8.28
CA LEU A 30 7.46 -1.00 -8.70
C LEU A 30 7.00 -2.18 -9.55
N LEU A 31 7.70 -2.47 -10.64
CA LEU A 31 7.44 -3.66 -11.46
C LEU A 31 7.61 -4.95 -10.66
N ALA A 32 8.56 -4.99 -9.72
CA ALA A 32 8.77 -6.13 -8.84
C ALA A 32 7.53 -6.50 -8.02
N ASN A 33 6.69 -5.51 -7.66
CA ASN A 33 5.45 -5.75 -6.94
C ASN A 33 4.39 -6.41 -7.84
N LEU A 34 4.42 -6.18 -9.15
CA LEU A 34 3.48 -6.79 -10.09
C LEU A 34 3.76 -8.28 -10.30
N ARG A 35 5.02 -8.72 -10.24
CA ARG A 35 5.39 -10.13 -10.48
C ARG A 35 4.69 -11.11 -9.55
N GLU A 36 4.35 -10.64 -8.35
CA GLU A 36 3.71 -11.45 -7.33
C GLU A 36 2.20 -11.22 -7.23
N ILE A 37 1.61 -10.38 -8.09
CA ILE A 37 0.18 -10.09 -8.00
C ILE A 37 -0.65 -11.23 -8.57
N ASP A 38 -1.73 -11.56 -7.87
CA ASP A 38 -2.74 -12.48 -8.34
C ASP A 38 -3.34 -11.99 -9.68
N GLU A 39 -3.21 -12.81 -10.72
CA GLU A 39 -3.62 -12.45 -12.09
C GLU A 39 -5.09 -12.00 -12.21
N GLN A 40 -6.03 -12.63 -11.48
CA GLN A 40 -7.45 -12.28 -11.55
C GLN A 40 -7.71 -10.94 -10.88
N LEU A 41 -7.09 -10.71 -9.72
CA LEU A 41 -7.11 -9.41 -9.05
C LEU A 41 -6.48 -8.32 -9.94
N ALA A 42 -5.35 -8.61 -10.57
CA ALA A 42 -4.65 -7.72 -11.49
C ALA A 42 -5.53 -7.33 -12.68
N ALA A 43 -6.17 -8.31 -13.34
CA ALA A 43 -7.09 -8.11 -14.46
C ALA A 43 -8.21 -7.13 -14.08
N SER A 44 -8.79 -7.37 -12.90
CA SER A 44 -9.93 -6.61 -12.40
C SER A 44 -9.54 -5.18 -12.04
N LEU A 45 -8.38 -4.97 -11.41
CA LEU A 45 -7.86 -3.64 -11.09
C LEU A 45 -7.48 -2.84 -12.35
N ALA A 46 -6.84 -3.50 -13.33
CA ALA A 46 -6.45 -2.88 -14.60
C ALA A 46 -7.63 -2.73 -15.58
N SER A 47 -8.80 -3.30 -15.26
CA SER A 47 -9.98 -3.32 -16.13
C SER A 47 -9.68 -3.90 -17.52
N VAL A 48 -9.01 -5.05 -17.54
CA VAL A 48 -8.69 -5.85 -18.73
C VAL A 48 -9.14 -7.29 -18.51
N ASP A 49 -9.21 -8.09 -19.58
CA ASP A 49 -9.48 -9.52 -19.45
C ASP A 49 -8.29 -10.27 -18.84
N GLN A 50 -8.57 -11.46 -18.30
CA GLN A 50 -7.59 -12.26 -17.58
C GLN A 50 -6.43 -12.73 -18.48
N ASP A 51 -6.71 -13.06 -19.75
CA ASP A 51 -5.69 -13.59 -20.66
C ASP A 51 -4.67 -12.50 -21.03
N THR A 52 -5.15 -11.28 -21.28
CA THR A 52 -4.33 -10.10 -21.54
C THR A 52 -3.37 -9.82 -20.38
N ILE A 53 -3.86 -9.73 -19.13
CA ILE A 53 -2.97 -9.45 -17.99
C ILE A 53 -2.02 -10.62 -17.69
N ALA A 54 -2.48 -11.87 -17.86
CA ALA A 54 -1.65 -13.05 -17.62
C ALA A 54 -0.48 -13.12 -18.61
N SER A 55 -0.73 -12.78 -19.88
CA SER A 55 0.32 -12.67 -20.91
C SER A 55 1.31 -11.57 -20.55
N ALA A 56 0.84 -10.38 -20.16
CA ALA A 56 1.70 -9.26 -19.75
C ALA A 56 2.56 -9.60 -18.51
N LEU A 57 1.99 -10.24 -17.48
CA LEU A 57 2.71 -10.68 -16.29
C LEU A 57 3.75 -11.76 -16.60
N THR A 58 3.43 -12.69 -17.53
CA THR A 58 4.38 -13.70 -18.00
C THR A 58 5.56 -13.04 -18.72
N GLY A 59 5.29 -12.11 -19.65
CA GLY A 59 6.33 -11.35 -20.33
C GLY A 59 7.18 -10.53 -19.35
N LEU A 60 6.58 -9.97 -18.30
CA LEU A 60 7.31 -9.27 -17.24
C LEU A 60 8.26 -10.22 -16.49
N GLU A 61 7.81 -11.42 -16.13
CA GLU A 61 8.64 -12.42 -15.47
C GLU A 61 9.82 -12.85 -16.34
N GLU A 62 9.58 -13.12 -17.62
CA GLU A 62 10.61 -13.45 -18.61
C GLU A 62 11.61 -12.30 -18.79
N PHE A 63 11.12 -11.06 -18.83
CA PHE A 63 11.97 -9.87 -18.87
C PHE A 63 12.87 -9.80 -17.64
N PHE A 64 12.35 -9.97 -16.43
CA PHE A 64 13.17 -10.02 -15.22
C PHE A 64 14.22 -11.14 -15.28
N ALA A 65 13.83 -12.35 -15.69
CA ALA A 65 14.72 -13.50 -15.84
C ALA A 65 15.86 -13.22 -16.84
N SER A 66 15.56 -12.53 -17.95
CA SER A 66 16.55 -12.18 -18.99
C SER A 66 17.62 -11.19 -18.51
N ARG A 67 17.34 -10.44 -17.44
CA ARG A 67 18.24 -9.42 -16.87
C ARG A 67 19.08 -9.92 -15.71
N VAL A 68 18.84 -11.14 -15.23
CA VAL A 68 19.60 -11.73 -14.13
C VAL A 68 21.08 -11.84 -14.51
N SER A 69 21.94 -11.29 -13.66
CA SER A 69 23.39 -11.40 -13.81
C SER A 69 24.05 -11.54 -12.44
N ASP A 70 25.11 -12.35 -12.37
CA ASP A 70 25.95 -12.49 -11.17
C ASP A 70 26.83 -11.25 -10.93
N ARG A 71 26.92 -10.34 -11.91
CA ARG A 71 27.76 -9.14 -11.87
C ARG A 71 26.94 -7.85 -11.95
N CYS A 72 27.29 -6.93 -11.07
CA CYS A 72 26.74 -5.59 -11.03
C CYS A 72 27.08 -4.85 -12.32
N HIS A 73 26.05 -4.36 -13.01
CA HIS A 73 26.15 -3.62 -14.26
C HIS A 73 27.07 -2.40 -14.18
N VAL A 74 27.16 -1.78 -12.99
CA VAL A 74 27.90 -0.54 -12.75
C VAL A 74 29.37 -0.79 -12.38
N CYS A 75 29.65 -1.73 -11.48
CA CYS A 75 30.98 -1.88 -10.87
C CYS A 75 31.60 -3.28 -10.99
N GLY A 76 30.89 -4.24 -11.59
CA GLY A 76 31.36 -5.61 -11.82
C GLY A 76 31.48 -6.50 -10.58
N ARG A 77 31.12 -6.01 -9.38
CA ARG A 77 31.03 -6.81 -8.15
C ARG A 77 29.87 -7.79 -8.21
N LYS A 78 29.83 -8.77 -7.31
CA LYS A 78 28.69 -9.68 -7.16
C LYS A 78 27.37 -8.89 -7.02
N THR A 79 26.38 -9.22 -7.84
CA THR A 79 25.02 -8.69 -7.76
C THR A 79 24.34 -9.20 -6.50
N GLU A 80 23.54 -8.33 -5.86
CA GLU A 80 22.63 -8.74 -4.79
C GLU A 80 21.16 -8.55 -5.12
N GLY A 81 20.83 -7.76 -6.16
CA GLY A 81 19.46 -7.61 -6.61
C GLY A 81 19.32 -6.88 -7.93
N MET A 82 18.08 -6.78 -8.39
CA MET A 82 17.70 -6.00 -9.56
C MET A 82 17.20 -4.63 -9.10
N ALA A 83 17.62 -3.59 -9.80
CA ALA A 83 17.14 -2.23 -9.61
C ALA A 83 16.34 -1.78 -10.82
N GLU A 84 15.15 -1.25 -10.57
CA GLU A 84 14.38 -0.54 -11.58
C GLU A 84 14.92 0.88 -11.70
N LEU A 85 15.30 1.26 -12.92
CA LEU A 85 15.70 2.61 -13.27
C LEU A 85 14.47 3.37 -13.71
N TRP A 86 14.20 4.46 -13.00
CA TRP A 86 13.10 5.35 -13.28
C TRP A 86 13.63 6.75 -13.54
N SER A 87 12.96 7.47 -14.43
CA SER A 87 13.07 8.92 -14.58
C SER A 87 11.80 9.58 -14.07
N TYR A 88 11.95 10.78 -13.52
CA TYR A 88 10.83 11.52 -12.96
C TYR A 88 10.78 12.91 -13.56
N MET A 89 9.58 13.35 -13.92
CA MET A 89 9.33 14.70 -14.41
C MET A 89 8.22 15.33 -13.57
N ILE A 90 8.35 16.61 -13.26
CA ILE A 90 7.33 17.35 -12.49
C ILE A 90 6.91 18.64 -13.21
N GLU A 91 5.63 18.99 -13.07
CA GLU A 91 5.06 20.25 -13.54
C GLU A 91 3.93 20.68 -12.60
N GLY A 92 4.20 21.69 -11.77
CA GLY A 92 3.25 22.10 -10.72
C GLY A 92 3.00 20.97 -9.72
N SER A 93 1.74 20.54 -9.62
CA SER A 93 1.29 19.44 -8.74
C SER A 93 1.27 18.07 -9.42
N GLN A 94 1.73 17.99 -10.68
CA GLN A 94 1.70 16.76 -11.48
C GLN A 94 3.11 16.19 -11.65
N GLY A 95 3.21 14.86 -11.55
CA GLY A 95 4.42 14.09 -11.75
C GLY A 95 4.22 12.99 -12.79
N LEU A 96 5.28 12.65 -13.51
CA LEU A 96 5.33 11.52 -14.44
C LEU A 96 6.55 10.67 -14.10
N ALA A 97 6.32 9.38 -13.81
CA ALA A 97 7.36 8.38 -13.60
C ALA A 97 7.52 7.52 -14.86
N VAL A 98 8.69 7.58 -15.49
CA VAL A 98 9.00 6.86 -16.72
C VAL A 98 9.95 5.72 -16.40
N PHE A 99 9.55 4.49 -16.69
CA PHE A 99 10.44 3.34 -16.57
C PHE A 99 11.50 3.37 -17.67
N GLU A 100 12.77 3.17 -17.32
CA GLU A 100 13.88 3.17 -18.29
C GLU A 100 14.46 1.77 -18.53
N ASP A 101 14.80 1.06 -17.46
CA ASP A 101 15.38 -0.28 -17.56
C ASP A 101 15.38 -1.01 -16.21
N LEU A 102 15.77 -2.28 -16.24
CA LEU A 102 16.01 -3.12 -15.08
C LEU A 102 17.47 -3.58 -15.09
N VAL A 103 18.25 -3.20 -14.06
CA VAL A 103 19.70 -3.45 -14.03
C VAL A 103 20.13 -4.25 -12.78
N PRO A 104 21.01 -5.25 -12.92
CA PRO A 104 21.57 -5.98 -11.79
C PRO A 104 22.60 -5.11 -11.05
N LEU A 105 22.41 -4.90 -9.74
CA LEU A 105 23.28 -4.07 -8.90
C LEU A 105 23.77 -4.82 -7.66
N CYS A 106 24.97 -4.48 -7.19
CA CYS A 106 25.44 -4.87 -5.86
C CYS A 106 24.82 -3.98 -4.78
N ASP A 107 24.90 -4.42 -3.52
CA ASP A 107 24.44 -3.70 -2.32
C ASP A 107 24.83 -2.21 -2.30
N ARG A 108 26.10 -1.89 -2.60
CA ARG A 108 26.61 -0.51 -2.59
C ARG A 108 26.06 0.35 -3.70
N CYS A 109 25.85 -0.23 -4.88
CA CYS A 109 25.27 0.50 -6.01
C CYS A 109 23.76 0.69 -5.83
N LEU A 110 23.06 -0.28 -5.23
CA LEU A 110 21.66 -0.14 -4.82
C LEU A 110 21.49 1.00 -3.80
N GLU A 111 22.32 1.01 -2.76
CA GLU A 111 22.34 2.07 -1.75
C GLU A 111 22.63 3.45 -2.36
N ALA A 112 23.57 3.51 -3.30
CA ALA A 112 23.93 4.75 -3.98
C ALA A 112 22.87 5.24 -4.99
N LEU A 113 22.09 4.33 -5.59
CA LEU A 113 20.97 4.68 -6.45
C LEU A 113 19.83 5.32 -5.64
N ARG A 114 19.60 4.88 -4.40
CA ARG A 114 18.49 5.30 -3.52
C ARG A 114 19.00 5.84 -2.17
N PRO A 115 19.59 7.06 -2.16
CA PRO A 115 20.22 7.62 -0.96
C PRO A 115 19.23 8.19 0.08
N GLU A 116 17.94 8.30 -0.24
CA GLU A 116 16.94 9.05 0.55
C GLU A 116 16.70 8.51 1.97
N ALA A 117 16.96 7.23 2.20
CA ALA A 117 16.79 6.58 3.50
C ALA A 117 18.11 6.48 4.31
N LEU A 118 19.20 7.07 3.82
CA LEU A 118 20.51 6.91 4.43
C LEU A 118 20.79 7.93 5.53
N SER A 119 21.43 7.47 6.60
CA SER A 119 21.92 8.37 7.65
C SER A 119 23.08 9.23 7.14
N PRO A 120 23.38 10.39 7.77
CA PRO A 120 24.48 11.27 7.33
C PRO A 120 25.83 10.56 7.20
N ARG A 121 26.13 9.64 8.13
CA ARG A 121 27.37 8.83 8.06
C ARG A 121 27.39 7.89 6.86
N ARG A 122 26.24 7.32 6.48
CA ARG A 122 26.13 6.46 5.30
C ARG A 122 26.20 7.27 4.01
N LEU A 123 25.56 8.44 3.97
CA LEU A 123 25.66 9.38 2.84
C LEU A 123 27.11 9.72 2.51
N GLY A 124 27.95 10.04 3.50
CA GLY A 124 29.38 10.30 3.24
C GLY A 124 30.15 9.10 2.66
N LYS A 125 29.76 7.86 3.01
CA LYS A 125 30.31 6.65 2.39
C LYS A 125 29.80 6.45 0.96
N THR A 126 28.51 6.72 0.75
CA THR A 126 27.85 6.68 -0.56
C THR A 126 28.46 7.68 -1.52
N ALA A 127 28.72 8.92 -1.08
CA ALA A 127 29.40 9.93 -1.87
C ALA A 127 30.80 9.48 -2.30
N LYS A 128 31.59 8.93 -1.36
CA LYS A 128 32.91 8.35 -1.69
C LYS A 128 32.81 7.20 -2.70
N TRP A 129 31.75 6.38 -2.62
CA TRP A 129 31.53 5.28 -3.56
C TRP A 129 31.15 5.78 -4.96
N LEU A 130 30.20 6.71 -5.04
CA LEU A 130 29.77 7.37 -6.29
C LEU A 130 30.94 8.08 -6.98
N ALA A 131 31.74 8.83 -6.22
CA ALA A 131 32.96 9.48 -6.71
C ALA A 131 33.91 8.45 -7.36
N LYS A 132 34.16 7.33 -6.68
CA LYS A 132 35.01 6.26 -7.21
C LYS A 132 34.45 5.62 -8.48
N VAL A 133 33.15 5.31 -8.51
CA VAL A 133 32.52 4.64 -9.65
C VAL A 133 32.49 5.54 -10.87
N ASN A 134 32.11 6.81 -10.69
CA ASN A 134 31.98 7.79 -11.76
C ASN A 134 33.31 8.42 -12.18
N GLY A 135 34.36 8.34 -11.34
CA GLY A 135 35.65 9.00 -11.62
C GLY A 135 35.59 10.51 -11.37
N THR A 136 34.76 10.93 -10.42
CA THR A 136 34.47 12.34 -10.08
C THR A 136 35.06 12.69 -8.71
N ASP A 137 35.31 13.98 -8.46
CA ASP A 137 35.73 14.45 -7.12
C ASP A 137 34.63 14.14 -6.09
N LYS A 138 35.04 13.73 -4.87
CA LYS A 138 34.11 13.44 -3.78
C LYS A 138 33.33 14.67 -3.33
N GLY A 139 33.96 15.85 -3.25
CA GLY A 139 33.30 17.09 -2.87
C GLY A 139 32.21 17.48 -3.86
N GLU A 140 32.51 17.36 -5.16
CA GLU A 140 31.49 17.57 -6.21
C GLU A 140 30.33 16.57 -6.09
N VAL A 141 30.61 15.30 -5.82
CA VAL A 141 29.55 14.29 -5.60
C VAL A 141 28.71 14.60 -4.35
N GLU A 142 29.31 15.13 -3.28
CA GLU A 142 28.57 15.56 -2.08
C GLU A 142 27.60 16.70 -2.42
N GLU A 143 28.05 17.72 -3.17
CA GLU A 143 27.19 18.81 -3.64
C GLU A 143 26.04 18.31 -4.54
N LEU A 144 26.32 17.38 -5.47
CA LEU A 144 25.30 16.80 -6.34
C LEU A 144 24.29 15.95 -5.56
N LEU A 145 24.75 15.20 -4.55
CA LEU A 145 23.86 14.42 -3.68
C LEU A 145 22.93 15.31 -2.88
N ASP A 146 23.42 16.42 -2.34
CA ASP A 146 22.58 17.37 -1.61
C ASP A 146 21.47 17.94 -2.51
N ARG A 147 21.80 18.32 -3.75
CA ARG A 147 20.82 18.76 -4.76
C ARG A 147 19.80 17.67 -5.10
N VAL A 148 20.24 16.42 -5.32
CA VAL A 148 19.34 15.29 -5.57
C VAL A 148 18.36 15.09 -4.41
N LEU A 149 18.82 15.20 -3.16
CA LEU A 149 17.97 15.06 -2.00
C LEU A 149 17.00 16.25 -1.83
N GLU A 150 17.38 17.46 -2.24
CA GLU A 150 16.48 18.61 -2.29
C GLU A 150 15.37 18.42 -3.34
N GLU A 151 15.73 18.04 -4.56
CA GLU A 151 14.76 17.73 -5.62
C GLU A 151 13.82 16.58 -5.21
N TRP A 152 14.35 15.53 -4.58
CA TRP A 152 13.55 14.42 -4.06
C TRP A 152 12.53 14.88 -3.01
N ARG A 153 12.92 15.76 -2.08
CA ARG A 153 11.99 16.32 -1.08
C ARG A 153 10.89 17.15 -1.73
N ALA A 154 11.21 17.89 -2.80
CA ALA A 154 10.21 18.63 -3.57
C ALA A 154 9.25 17.67 -4.30
N ALA A 155 9.79 16.66 -4.99
CA ALA A 155 9.02 15.64 -5.69
C ALA A 155 8.11 14.82 -4.75
N SER A 156 8.55 14.61 -3.51
CA SER A 156 7.78 13.88 -2.50
C SER A 156 6.54 14.64 -2.01
N ARG A 157 6.35 15.91 -2.40
CA ARG A 157 5.13 16.69 -2.14
C ARG A 157 4.11 16.62 -3.28
N VAL A 158 4.49 16.04 -4.42
CA VAL A 158 3.60 15.85 -5.57
C VAL A 158 2.66 14.67 -5.26
N SER A 159 1.36 14.93 -5.27
CA SER A 159 0.32 13.95 -4.97
C SER A 159 -0.24 13.26 -6.22
N GLU A 160 -0.16 13.90 -7.39
CA GLU A 160 -0.70 13.38 -8.64
C GLU A 160 0.44 12.84 -9.50
N TRP A 161 0.55 11.52 -9.59
CA TRP A 161 1.55 10.85 -10.43
C TRP A 161 0.90 10.00 -11.51
N SER A 162 1.46 10.07 -12.71
CA SER A 162 1.26 9.11 -13.79
C SER A 162 2.49 8.24 -14.00
N VAL A 163 2.30 7.12 -14.71
CA VAL A 163 3.34 6.14 -15.02
C VAL A 163 3.39 5.97 -16.53
N ASP A 164 4.60 5.87 -17.07
CA ASP A 164 4.87 5.53 -18.47
C ASP A 164 5.81 4.32 -18.51
N LEU A 165 5.30 3.23 -19.09
CA LEU A 165 6.00 1.97 -19.32
C LEU A 165 6.25 1.71 -20.81
N SER A 166 6.13 2.70 -21.71
CA SER A 166 6.33 2.52 -23.15
C SER A 166 7.67 1.86 -23.48
N ARG A 167 8.71 2.18 -22.70
CA ARG A 167 10.04 1.56 -22.81
C ARG A 167 10.04 0.05 -22.56
N LEU A 168 9.17 -0.43 -21.67
CA LEU A 168 8.99 -1.86 -21.42
C LEU A 168 8.38 -2.55 -22.67
N GLY A 169 7.50 -1.84 -23.39
CA GLY A 169 7.00 -2.23 -24.72
C GLY A 169 8.10 -2.40 -25.76
N GLU A 170 9.01 -1.42 -25.86
CA GLU A 170 10.18 -1.50 -26.76
C GLU A 170 11.11 -2.69 -26.43
N LEU A 171 11.06 -3.17 -25.18
CA LEU A 171 11.82 -4.32 -24.69
C LEU A 171 11.07 -5.65 -24.85
N GLY A 172 9.91 -5.64 -25.51
CA GLY A 172 9.16 -6.84 -25.90
C GLY A 172 8.12 -7.33 -24.89
N VAL A 173 7.79 -6.53 -23.88
CA VAL A 173 6.76 -6.86 -22.89
C VAL A 173 5.51 -6.03 -23.16
N ASP A 174 4.34 -6.67 -23.17
CA ASP A 174 3.07 -5.94 -23.26
C ASP A 174 2.88 -5.06 -22.02
N HIS A 175 3.04 -3.75 -22.21
CA HIS A 175 3.15 -2.79 -21.12
C HIS A 175 1.82 -2.13 -20.78
N GLU A 176 0.85 -2.07 -21.71
CA GLU A 176 -0.40 -1.32 -21.47
C GLU A 176 -1.18 -1.85 -20.26
N PRO A 177 -1.34 -3.19 -20.06
CA PRO A 177 -2.04 -3.71 -18.89
C PRO A 177 -1.29 -3.40 -17.58
N LEU A 178 0.04 -3.48 -17.61
CA LEU A 178 0.91 -3.20 -16.46
C LEU A 178 0.90 -1.71 -16.11
N GLU A 179 0.85 -0.84 -17.12
CA GLU A 179 0.81 0.61 -16.96
C GLU A 179 -0.53 1.05 -16.36
N ARG A 180 -1.66 0.46 -16.78
CA ARG A 180 -2.96 0.70 -16.12
C ARG A 180 -2.92 0.31 -14.65
N LEU A 181 -2.31 -0.82 -14.33
CA LEU A 181 -2.19 -1.32 -12.96
C LEU A 181 -1.29 -0.43 -12.09
N LEU A 182 -0.13 -0.01 -12.58
CA LEU A 182 0.75 0.92 -11.85
C LEU A 182 0.22 2.34 -11.84
N GLY A 183 -0.47 2.77 -12.89
CA GLY A 183 -1.12 4.08 -12.98
C GLY A 183 -2.24 4.23 -11.94
N GLY A 184 -3.03 3.17 -11.70
CA GLY A 184 -3.99 3.14 -10.61
C GLY A 184 -3.34 3.31 -9.23
N ALA A 185 -2.18 2.68 -9.02
CA ALA A 185 -1.42 2.82 -7.78
C ALA A 185 -0.78 4.20 -7.64
N ALA A 186 -0.15 4.71 -8.70
CA ALA A 186 0.45 6.04 -8.73
C ALA A 186 -0.58 7.17 -8.51
N ALA A 187 -1.81 6.98 -9.00
CA ALA A 187 -2.93 7.87 -8.73
C ALA A 187 -3.50 7.73 -7.30
N GLY A 188 -2.94 6.87 -6.46
CA GLY A 188 -3.37 6.67 -5.07
C GLY A 188 -4.71 5.93 -4.91
N ARG A 189 -5.20 5.24 -5.95
CA ARG A 189 -6.45 4.45 -5.83
C ARG A 189 -6.27 3.23 -4.94
N TYR A 190 -5.07 2.67 -4.93
CA TYR A 190 -4.64 1.58 -4.08
C TYR A 190 -3.11 1.57 -3.96
N SER A 191 -2.59 0.91 -2.93
CA SER A 191 -1.18 0.60 -2.76
C SER A 191 -0.94 -0.89 -3.04
N LEU A 192 0.21 -1.19 -3.65
CA LEU A 192 0.73 -2.54 -3.87
C LEU A 192 1.89 -2.88 -2.91
N ALA A 193 2.09 -2.07 -1.87
CA ALA A 193 3.18 -2.21 -0.92
C ALA A 193 2.95 -3.37 0.08
N GLU A 194 4.04 -3.80 0.71
CA GLU A 194 4.03 -4.73 1.85
C GLU A 194 3.34 -6.09 1.59
N GLY A 195 3.33 -6.54 0.32
CA GLY A 195 2.72 -7.82 -0.06
C GLY A 195 1.19 -7.82 -0.05
N THR A 196 0.56 -6.65 0.03
CA THR A 196 -0.89 -6.48 0.00
C THR A 196 -1.33 -5.60 -1.16
N VAL A 197 -2.59 -5.75 -1.58
CA VAL A 197 -3.33 -4.68 -2.24
C VAL A 197 -4.17 -4.02 -1.16
N SER A 198 -3.94 -2.73 -0.94
CA SER A 198 -4.70 -1.95 0.03
C SER A 198 -5.25 -0.67 -0.59
N ALA A 199 -6.37 -0.18 -0.10
CA ALA A 199 -6.87 1.14 -0.47
C ALA A 199 -7.46 1.83 0.75
N ILE A 200 -7.29 3.15 0.81
CA ILE A 200 -7.68 3.99 1.94
C ILE A 200 -8.78 4.95 1.48
N ASN A 201 -9.74 5.21 2.36
CA ASN A 201 -10.78 6.19 2.13
C ASN A 201 -10.19 7.61 2.08
N TYR A 202 -10.52 8.41 1.05
CA TYR A 202 -10.04 9.79 0.97
C TYR A 202 -10.57 10.69 2.10
N ALA A 203 -11.68 10.31 2.73
CA ALA A 203 -12.28 11.02 3.86
C ALA A 203 -11.69 10.59 5.22
N LEU A 204 -10.59 9.84 5.26
CA LEU A 204 -10.01 9.26 6.48
C LEU A 204 -9.82 10.29 7.60
N ASP A 205 -9.30 11.48 7.29
CA ASP A 205 -9.06 12.51 8.31
C ASP A 205 -10.36 13.01 8.95
N THR A 206 -11.43 13.13 8.16
CA THR A 206 -12.77 13.48 8.67
C THR A 206 -13.31 12.36 9.56
N ILE A 207 -13.15 11.11 9.13
CA ILE A 207 -13.62 9.94 9.88
C ILE A 207 -12.86 9.80 11.21
N ARG A 208 -11.55 10.07 11.25
CA ARG A 208 -10.74 10.00 12.47
C ARG A 208 -11.22 10.96 13.56
N VAL A 209 -11.70 12.14 13.20
CA VAL A 209 -12.28 13.08 14.17
C VAL A 209 -13.51 12.47 14.86
N MET A 210 -14.35 11.74 14.12
CA MET A 210 -15.54 11.08 14.68
C MET A 210 -15.19 9.98 15.68
N VAL A 211 -14.07 9.27 15.48
CA VAL A 211 -13.62 8.19 16.37
C VAL A 211 -13.19 8.71 17.75
N LEU A 212 -12.78 9.98 17.85
CA LEU A 212 -12.36 10.55 19.14
C LEU A 212 -13.52 10.64 20.15
N ASP A 213 -14.76 10.79 19.68
CA ASP A 213 -15.94 10.75 20.54
C ASP A 213 -16.15 9.35 21.14
N ASP A 214 -15.83 8.29 20.39
CA ASP A 214 -15.87 6.91 20.88
C ASP A 214 -14.77 6.62 21.91
N VAL A 215 -13.57 7.16 21.67
CA VAL A 215 -12.46 7.10 22.64
C VAL A 215 -12.89 7.74 23.96
N ASP A 216 -13.46 8.95 23.92
CA ASP A 216 -13.97 9.62 25.12
C ASP A 216 -15.11 8.82 25.77
N ALA A 217 -16.01 8.24 24.98
CA ALA A 217 -17.10 7.43 25.52
C ALA A 217 -16.61 6.20 26.31
N LEU A 218 -15.56 5.53 25.83
CA LEU A 218 -14.90 4.44 26.58
C LEU A 218 -14.18 4.96 27.82
N CYS A 219 -13.37 6.02 27.69
CA CYS A 219 -12.57 6.56 28.78
C CYS A 219 -13.41 7.16 29.92
N SER A 220 -14.52 7.78 29.57
CA SER A 220 -15.51 8.31 30.52
C SER A 220 -16.52 7.25 31.00
N ARG A 221 -16.36 5.98 30.60
CA ARG A 221 -17.26 4.85 30.93
C ARG A 221 -18.72 5.11 30.56
N ARG A 222 -18.97 5.95 29.55
CA ARG A 222 -20.32 6.16 28.98
C ARG A 222 -20.78 4.96 28.16
N VAL A 223 -19.81 4.16 27.70
CA VAL A 223 -20.02 2.91 26.96
C VAL A 223 -19.14 1.82 27.57
N ASP A 224 -19.68 0.61 27.67
CA ASP A 224 -18.97 -0.60 28.10
C ASP A 224 -19.37 -1.80 27.21
N ALA A 225 -18.77 -2.97 27.46
CA ALA A 225 -19.05 -4.19 26.71
C ALA A 225 -20.53 -4.60 26.71
N SER A 226 -21.25 -4.37 27.82
CA SER A 226 -22.67 -4.73 27.95
C SER A 226 -23.55 -3.80 27.12
N ILE A 227 -23.28 -2.49 27.16
CA ILE A 227 -23.97 -1.49 26.35
C ILE A 227 -23.74 -1.77 24.86
N LEU A 228 -22.49 -2.05 24.46
CA LEU A 228 -22.15 -2.37 23.08
C LEU A 228 -22.83 -3.65 22.60
N ALA A 229 -22.79 -4.73 23.39
CA ALA A 229 -23.45 -5.99 23.06
C ALA A 229 -24.97 -5.80 22.86
N ALA A 230 -25.63 -5.06 23.75
CA ALA A 230 -27.06 -4.77 23.63
C ALA A 230 -27.38 -3.92 22.38
N ARG A 231 -26.52 -2.94 22.04
CA ARG A 231 -26.64 -2.18 20.78
C ARG A 231 -26.47 -3.09 19.56
N ALA A 232 -25.46 -3.96 19.58
CA ALA A 232 -25.13 -4.86 18.48
C ALA A 232 -26.30 -5.79 18.16
N GLN A 233 -26.90 -6.39 19.19
CA GLN A 233 -28.08 -7.24 19.03
C GLN A 233 -29.28 -6.51 18.41
N ARG A 234 -29.54 -5.25 18.80
CA ARG A 234 -30.62 -4.45 18.21
C ARG A 234 -30.39 -4.11 16.74
N ARG A 235 -29.13 -4.10 16.29
CA ARG A 235 -28.74 -3.90 14.89
C ARG A 235 -28.54 -5.21 14.14
N GLY A 236 -28.97 -6.35 14.69
CA GLY A 236 -28.89 -7.66 14.04
C GLY A 236 -27.50 -8.32 14.08
N LEU A 237 -26.55 -7.74 14.81
CA LEU A 237 -25.24 -8.34 15.03
C LEU A 237 -25.29 -9.30 16.23
N SER A 238 -24.48 -10.35 16.17
CA SER A 238 -24.27 -11.31 17.26
C SER A 238 -22.93 -11.01 17.95
N PRO A 239 -22.93 -10.35 19.13
CA PRO A 239 -21.70 -10.00 19.84
C PRO A 239 -21.11 -11.21 20.59
N ASP A 240 -19.78 -11.30 20.61
CA ASP A 240 -19.05 -12.12 21.58
C ASP A 240 -18.76 -11.27 22.82
N TRP A 241 -19.58 -11.44 23.85
CA TRP A 241 -19.51 -10.63 25.07
C TRP A 241 -18.16 -10.75 25.78
N THR A 242 -17.59 -11.97 25.83
CA THR A 242 -16.31 -12.22 26.48
C THR A 242 -15.18 -11.54 25.72
N ALA A 243 -15.18 -11.63 24.39
CA ALA A 243 -14.19 -10.99 23.54
C ALA A 243 -14.27 -9.46 23.64
N LEU A 244 -15.48 -8.88 23.62
CA LEU A 244 -15.69 -7.44 23.80
C LEU A 244 -15.15 -6.93 25.13
N HIS A 245 -15.50 -7.59 26.22
CA HIS A 245 -15.03 -7.20 27.55
C HIS A 245 -13.51 -7.28 27.64
N THR A 246 -12.93 -8.41 27.23
CA THR A 246 -11.48 -8.63 27.24
C THR A 246 -10.74 -7.60 26.39
N HIS A 247 -11.28 -7.25 25.22
CA HIS A 247 -10.64 -6.31 24.32
C HIS A 247 -10.70 -4.87 24.85
N ILE A 248 -11.82 -4.45 25.44
CA ILE A 248 -11.92 -3.13 26.07
C ILE A 248 -10.95 -3.01 27.24
N ASP A 249 -10.88 -4.03 28.10
CA ASP A 249 -9.93 -4.04 29.22
C ASP A 249 -8.49 -3.96 28.71
N LEU A 250 -8.15 -4.70 27.66
CA LEU A 250 -6.84 -4.62 27.00
C LEU A 250 -6.51 -3.20 26.50
N LEU A 251 -7.48 -2.51 25.89
CA LEU A 251 -7.29 -1.14 25.40
C LEU A 251 -7.06 -0.16 26.57
N LEU A 252 -7.84 -0.28 27.63
CA LEU A 252 -7.71 0.57 28.82
C LEU A 252 -6.36 0.32 29.53
N ASP A 253 -5.95 -0.94 29.68
CA ASP A 253 -4.67 -1.33 30.25
C ASP A 253 -3.48 -0.89 29.39
N TRP A 254 -3.62 -0.92 28.06
CA TRP A 254 -2.65 -0.38 27.12
C TRP A 254 -2.51 1.16 27.20
N GLY A 255 -3.45 1.81 27.88
CA GLY A 255 -3.44 3.24 28.15
C GLY A 255 -4.15 4.07 27.09
N LEU A 256 -5.20 3.55 26.43
CA LEU A 256 -5.96 4.24 25.38
C LEU A 256 -6.25 5.71 25.72
N CYS A 257 -6.63 6.00 26.97
CA CYS A 257 -7.07 7.32 27.42
C CYS A 257 -5.98 8.38 27.59
N ILE A 258 -4.69 8.01 27.50
CA ILE A 258 -3.56 8.94 27.60
C ILE A 258 -2.72 8.99 26.32
N ARG A 259 -3.17 8.28 25.27
CA ARG A 259 -2.51 8.21 23.96
C ARG A 259 -2.83 9.43 23.11
N GLY A 260 -1.99 9.70 22.12
CA GLY A 260 -2.29 10.72 21.10
C GLY A 260 -3.55 10.35 20.31
N PRO A 261 -4.26 11.34 19.74
CA PRO A 261 -5.54 11.10 19.05
C PRO A 261 -5.42 10.11 17.89
N GLU A 262 -4.32 10.13 17.14
CA GLU A 262 -4.08 9.18 16.05
C GLU A 262 -3.91 7.74 16.54
N GLU A 263 -3.08 7.53 17.57
CA GLU A 263 -2.87 6.21 18.17
C GLU A 263 -4.16 5.67 18.80
N ALA A 264 -4.94 6.53 19.45
CA ALA A 264 -6.20 6.14 20.07
C ALA A 264 -7.27 5.76 19.04
N ALA A 265 -7.45 6.57 18.00
CA ALA A 265 -8.41 6.26 16.92
C ALA A 265 -8.03 4.96 16.20
N TRP A 266 -6.75 4.79 15.90
CA TRP A 266 -6.20 3.59 15.28
C TRP A 266 -6.44 2.31 16.11
N ALA A 267 -6.41 2.42 17.44
CA ALA A 267 -6.63 1.28 18.33
C ALA A 267 -8.09 0.81 18.38
N LEU A 268 -9.05 1.64 17.95
CA LEU A 268 -10.47 1.26 17.85
C LEU A 268 -10.85 0.64 16.50
N GLU A 269 -9.93 0.65 15.53
CA GLU A 269 -10.16 0.04 14.22
C GLU A 269 -10.48 -1.44 14.35
N ALA A 270 -11.38 -1.92 13.49
CA ALA A 270 -11.69 -3.34 13.36
C ALA A 270 -12.01 -3.66 11.90
N ALA A 271 -11.86 -4.92 11.49
CA ALA A 271 -12.11 -5.33 10.11
C ALA A 271 -13.13 -6.45 10.00
N TRP A 272 -14.08 -6.27 9.08
CA TRP A 272 -14.90 -7.36 8.58
C TRP A 272 -14.04 -8.21 7.66
N VAL A 273 -13.79 -9.47 8.03
CA VAL A 273 -12.95 -10.38 7.26
C VAL A 273 -13.81 -11.44 6.58
N VAL A 274 -13.68 -11.55 5.27
CA VAL A 274 -14.32 -12.59 4.45
C VAL A 274 -13.25 -13.36 3.68
N HIS A 275 -13.40 -14.69 3.61
CA HIS A 275 -12.53 -15.54 2.79
C HIS A 275 -13.28 -15.93 1.53
N LEU A 276 -12.73 -15.59 0.37
CA LEU A 276 -13.39 -15.76 -0.92
C LEU A 276 -12.52 -16.55 -1.89
N PRO A 277 -13.14 -17.33 -2.80
CA PRO A 277 -12.46 -17.84 -3.97
C PRO A 277 -11.79 -16.70 -4.76
N ARG A 278 -10.67 -16.99 -5.42
CA ARG A 278 -9.89 -15.98 -6.20
C ARG A 278 -10.76 -15.11 -7.11
N GLY A 279 -11.68 -15.71 -7.86
CA GLY A 279 -12.55 -14.99 -8.80
C GLY A 279 -13.57 -14.08 -8.14
N GLN A 280 -14.10 -14.46 -6.97
CA GLN A 280 -14.99 -13.60 -6.19
C GLN A 280 -14.21 -12.47 -5.51
N ARG A 281 -12.99 -12.74 -5.00
CA ARG A 281 -12.11 -11.68 -4.49
C ARG A 281 -11.83 -10.63 -5.57
N ALA A 282 -11.44 -11.08 -6.77
CA ALA A 282 -11.10 -10.21 -7.89
C ALA A 282 -12.25 -9.27 -8.28
N GLN A 283 -13.50 -9.73 -8.16
CA GLN A 283 -14.69 -8.91 -8.38
C GLN A 283 -15.00 -7.96 -7.21
N LEU A 284 -14.76 -8.39 -5.96
CA LEU A 284 -15.12 -7.62 -4.76
C LEU A 284 -14.20 -6.41 -4.57
N VAL A 285 -12.89 -6.60 -4.73
CA VAL A 285 -11.89 -5.58 -4.36
C VAL A 285 -12.06 -4.26 -5.13
N PRO A 286 -12.21 -4.24 -6.47
CA PRO A 286 -12.43 -2.99 -7.21
C PRO A 286 -13.69 -2.23 -6.76
N ARG A 287 -14.78 -2.95 -6.42
CA ARG A 287 -16.03 -2.33 -5.94
C ARG A 287 -15.84 -1.68 -4.57
N LEU A 288 -15.06 -2.30 -3.70
CA LEU A 288 -14.70 -1.72 -2.40
C LEU A 288 -13.80 -0.49 -2.58
N ILE A 289 -12.81 -0.56 -3.47
CA ILE A 289 -11.95 0.59 -3.81
C ILE A 289 -12.80 1.76 -4.32
N GLU A 290 -13.76 1.48 -5.21
CA GLU A 290 -14.68 2.50 -5.72
C GLU A 290 -15.54 3.10 -4.60
N ALA A 291 -16.06 2.28 -3.68
CA ALA A 291 -16.81 2.76 -2.52
C ALA A 291 -15.98 3.68 -1.62
N LEU A 292 -14.73 3.31 -1.32
CA LEU A 292 -13.79 4.16 -0.59
C LEU A 292 -13.50 5.46 -1.34
N GLY A 293 -13.38 5.39 -2.68
CA GLY A 293 -13.22 6.52 -3.58
C GLY A 293 -14.44 7.44 -3.67
N ARG A 294 -15.62 7.01 -3.18
CA ARG A 294 -16.81 7.86 -2.99
C ARG A 294 -16.93 8.46 -1.60
N GLY A 295 -16.11 8.05 -0.63
CA GLY A 295 -16.05 8.63 0.71
C GLY A 295 -17.02 7.97 1.67
N GLU A 296 -17.40 6.73 1.40
CA GLU A 296 -18.33 5.95 2.22
C GLU A 296 -17.77 5.76 3.64
N THR A 297 -18.41 6.33 4.65
CA THR A 297 -17.84 6.41 6.01
C THR A 297 -17.81 5.09 6.78
N TRP A 298 -18.52 4.06 6.30
CA TRP A 298 -18.58 2.75 6.94
C TRP A 298 -17.31 1.92 6.77
N ALA A 299 -16.42 2.32 5.85
CA ALA A 299 -15.10 1.73 5.69
C ALA A 299 -14.01 2.79 5.54
N ILE A 300 -12.89 2.59 6.22
CA ILE A 300 -11.71 3.45 6.11
C ILE A 300 -10.61 2.84 5.22
N ARG A 301 -10.61 1.51 5.08
CA ARG A 301 -9.56 0.80 4.35
C ARG A 301 -10.04 -0.58 3.92
N VAL A 302 -9.56 -1.05 2.78
CA VAL A 302 -9.62 -2.46 2.37
C VAL A 302 -8.21 -3.02 2.23
N GLU A 303 -7.99 -4.27 2.63
CA GLU A 303 -6.73 -4.99 2.46
C GLU A 303 -6.97 -6.43 2.00
N THR A 304 -6.14 -6.91 1.07
CA THR A 304 -6.07 -8.32 0.67
C THR A 304 -4.61 -8.69 0.36
N PRO A 305 -4.19 -9.95 0.54
CA PRO A 305 -2.91 -10.41 0.01
C PRO A 305 -2.80 -10.13 -1.49
N ARG A 306 -1.65 -9.61 -1.90
CA ARG A 306 -1.30 -9.39 -3.31
C ARG A 306 -1.08 -10.71 -4.02
N GLN A 307 -0.45 -11.65 -3.34
CA GLN A 307 -0.13 -12.99 -3.85
C GLN A 307 -1.38 -13.85 -4.09
N PRO A 308 -1.30 -14.81 -5.03
CA PRO A 308 -2.38 -15.75 -5.26
C PRO A 308 -2.56 -16.67 -4.03
N SER A 309 -3.79 -16.74 -3.53
CA SER A 309 -4.21 -17.67 -2.49
C SER A 309 -5.68 -18.04 -2.73
N ASP A 310 -6.06 -19.28 -2.48
CA ASP A 310 -7.44 -19.73 -2.68
C ASP A 310 -7.90 -20.68 -1.56
N PRO A 311 -8.85 -20.27 -0.70
CA PRO A 311 -9.47 -18.94 -0.64
C PRO A 311 -8.51 -17.87 -0.12
N ALA A 312 -8.80 -16.60 -0.44
CA ALA A 312 -8.05 -15.43 0.02
C ALA A 312 -8.88 -14.59 0.99
N PRO A 313 -8.28 -14.03 2.06
CA PRO A 313 -8.95 -13.08 2.93
C PRO A 313 -9.05 -11.69 2.28
N VAL A 314 -10.20 -11.04 2.46
CA VAL A 314 -10.41 -9.61 2.23
C VAL A 314 -10.85 -9.00 3.56
N ALA A 315 -10.08 -8.03 4.05
CA ALA A 315 -10.35 -7.30 5.28
C ALA A 315 -10.89 -5.90 4.94
N VAL A 316 -12.06 -5.56 5.47
CA VAL A 316 -12.70 -4.25 5.27
C VAL A 316 -12.81 -3.56 6.62
N TYR A 317 -12.01 -2.52 6.82
CA TYR A 317 -11.84 -1.86 8.11
C TYR A 317 -12.95 -0.83 8.37
N THR A 318 -13.68 -0.99 9.46
CA THR A 318 -14.50 0.05 10.09
C THR A 318 -13.62 0.94 10.97
N PRO A 319 -13.87 2.26 11.04
CA PRO A 319 -13.06 3.17 11.86
C PRO A 319 -13.13 2.91 13.36
N SER A 320 -14.23 2.34 13.84
CA SER A 320 -14.45 2.06 15.25
C SER A 320 -15.36 0.84 15.41
N PHE A 321 -14.98 -0.10 16.27
CA PHE A 321 -15.91 -1.15 16.71
C PHE A 321 -16.91 -0.64 17.78
N VAL A 322 -16.62 0.50 18.42
CA VAL A 322 -17.48 1.10 19.45
C VAL A 322 -18.72 1.73 18.81
N ASP A 323 -18.58 2.29 17.61
CA ASP A 323 -19.70 2.70 16.75
C ASP A 323 -20.37 1.46 16.11
N VAL A 324 -21.24 0.84 16.90
CA VAL A 324 -22.01 -0.34 16.49
C VAL A 324 -22.89 -0.08 15.27
N ASP A 325 -23.43 1.13 15.13
CA ASP A 325 -24.32 1.46 14.00
C ASP A 325 -23.53 1.50 12.70
N LEU A 326 -22.32 2.08 12.73
CA LEU A 326 -21.41 2.09 11.60
C LEU A 326 -20.85 0.70 11.28
N ALA A 327 -20.48 -0.08 12.32
CA ALA A 327 -20.04 -1.46 12.13
C ALA A 327 -21.14 -2.32 11.49
N ALA A 328 -22.40 -2.19 11.92
CA ALA A 328 -23.55 -2.88 11.34
C ALA A 328 -23.79 -2.45 9.89
N ARG A 329 -23.77 -1.14 9.61
CA ARG A 329 -23.88 -0.62 8.25
C ARG A 329 -22.79 -1.17 7.34
N GLY A 330 -21.54 -1.21 7.80
CA GLY A 330 -20.45 -1.79 7.02
C GLY A 330 -20.65 -3.27 6.70
N ALA A 331 -21.27 -4.04 7.61
CA ALA A 331 -21.64 -5.43 7.35
C ALA A 331 -22.78 -5.56 6.34
N GLU A 332 -23.81 -4.71 6.45
CA GLU A 332 -24.96 -4.65 5.52
C GLU A 332 -24.49 -4.34 4.08
N GLU A 333 -23.65 -3.31 3.91
CA GLU A 333 -23.11 -2.89 2.61
C GLU A 333 -22.20 -3.96 2.02
N LEU A 334 -21.29 -4.55 2.82
CA LEU A 334 -20.45 -5.65 2.37
C LEU A 334 -21.27 -6.87 1.95
N ALA A 335 -22.30 -7.24 2.73
CA ALA A 335 -23.22 -8.33 2.40
C ALA A 335 -23.98 -8.06 1.10
N ALA A 336 -24.45 -6.82 0.87
CA ALA A 336 -25.14 -6.43 -0.36
C ALA A 336 -24.22 -6.59 -1.59
N ILE A 337 -22.97 -6.14 -1.49
CA ILE A 337 -21.98 -6.30 -2.59
C ILE A 337 -21.73 -7.79 -2.85
N LEU A 338 -21.50 -8.59 -1.81
CA LEU A 338 -21.27 -10.04 -1.92
C LEU A 338 -22.47 -10.75 -2.58
N HIS A 339 -23.69 -10.44 -2.14
CA HIS A 339 -24.91 -11.02 -2.69
C HIS A 339 -25.07 -10.67 -4.18
N SER A 340 -24.79 -9.42 -4.57
CA SER A 340 -24.87 -8.99 -5.98
C SER A 340 -23.89 -9.72 -6.91
N MET A 341 -22.87 -10.37 -6.35
CA MET A 341 -21.88 -11.17 -7.06
C MET A 341 -22.16 -12.67 -7.01
N GLY A 342 -23.28 -13.09 -6.40
CA GLY A 342 -23.59 -14.49 -6.14
C GLY A 342 -22.64 -15.15 -5.14
N ALA A 343 -21.90 -14.35 -4.36
CA ALA A 343 -21.09 -14.86 -3.26
C ALA A 343 -22.01 -15.08 -2.05
N ALA A 344 -21.97 -16.28 -1.47
CA ALA A 344 -22.78 -16.66 -0.31
C ALA A 344 -21.88 -17.03 0.89
N PRO A 345 -21.06 -16.10 1.42
CA PRO A 345 -20.37 -16.37 2.68
C PRO A 345 -21.41 -16.52 3.78
N ARG A 346 -21.32 -17.60 4.57
CA ARG A 346 -22.33 -17.91 5.59
C ARG A 346 -22.38 -16.88 6.72
N GLN A 347 -21.26 -16.20 6.98
CA GLN A 347 -21.11 -15.31 8.13
C GLN A 347 -19.98 -14.29 7.86
N LEU A 348 -20.20 -13.04 8.27
CA LEU A 348 -19.14 -12.05 8.43
C LEU A 348 -18.73 -11.98 9.90
N ARG A 349 -17.44 -11.75 10.15
CA ARG A 349 -16.89 -11.58 11.50
C ARG A 349 -16.02 -10.33 11.54
N LEU A 350 -16.23 -9.52 12.57
CA LEU A 350 -15.48 -8.30 12.82
C LEU A 350 -14.34 -8.57 13.80
N TYR A 351 -13.10 -8.45 13.34
CA TYR A 351 -11.89 -8.67 14.14
C TYR A 351 -11.32 -7.32 14.54
N PRO A 352 -11.10 -7.05 15.84
CA PRO A 352 -10.50 -5.79 16.26
C PRO A 352 -9.00 -5.80 15.98
N ARG A 353 -8.42 -4.61 15.92
CA ARG A 353 -6.98 -4.45 15.88
C ARG A 353 -6.39 -4.66 17.28
N ASP A 354 -5.32 -5.44 17.37
CA ASP A 354 -4.54 -5.57 18.60
C ASP A 354 -3.68 -4.32 18.79
N PRO A 355 -3.85 -3.54 19.87
CA PRO A 355 -3.14 -2.28 20.07
C PRO A 355 -1.64 -2.46 20.30
N VAL A 356 -1.19 -3.67 20.66
CA VAL A 356 0.24 -3.97 20.89
C VAL A 356 0.93 -4.37 19.59
N SER A 357 0.33 -5.29 18.83
CA SER A 357 0.95 -5.83 17.61
C SER A 357 0.59 -5.06 16.34
N GLY A 358 -0.49 -4.28 16.37
CA GLY A 358 -1.05 -3.60 15.22
C GLY A 358 -1.64 -4.53 14.15
N ARG A 359 -1.82 -5.82 14.46
CA ARG A 359 -2.45 -6.80 13.58
C ARG A 359 -3.90 -7.03 14.00
N LEU A 360 -4.71 -7.64 13.14
CA LEU A 360 -6.04 -8.12 13.55
C LEU A 360 -5.89 -9.20 14.62
N ALA A 361 -6.71 -9.11 15.66
CA ALA A 361 -6.78 -10.11 16.71
C ALA A 361 -7.30 -11.45 16.18
N ARG A 362 -7.03 -12.53 16.93
CA ARG A 362 -7.48 -13.89 16.57
C ARG A 362 -8.91 -14.22 17.03
N TYR A 363 -9.59 -13.26 17.67
CA TYR A 363 -10.98 -13.33 18.09
C TYR A 363 -11.79 -12.26 17.38
N HIS A 364 -13.10 -12.45 17.30
CA HIS A 364 -14.02 -11.49 16.69
C HIS A 364 -14.89 -10.86 17.78
N LEU A 365 -15.30 -9.61 17.58
CA LEU A 365 -16.18 -8.88 18.49
C LEU A 365 -17.66 -9.05 18.11
N TYR A 366 -17.93 -8.96 16.81
CA TYR A 366 -19.27 -9.08 16.24
C TYR A 366 -19.28 -10.09 15.11
N SER A 367 -20.42 -10.71 14.89
CA SER A 367 -20.68 -11.48 13.69
C SER A 367 -22.08 -11.26 13.17
N VAL A 368 -22.31 -11.52 11.88
CA VAL A 368 -23.64 -11.48 11.28
C VAL A 368 -23.76 -12.61 10.26
N ALA A 369 -24.88 -13.31 10.27
CA ALA A 369 -25.20 -14.28 9.25
C ALA A 369 -25.66 -13.54 7.99
N ILE A 370 -25.10 -13.91 6.83
CA ILE A 370 -25.61 -13.43 5.55
C ILE A 370 -26.59 -14.49 5.04
N LEU A 371 -27.84 -14.10 4.89
CA LEU A 371 -28.94 -14.95 4.42
C LEU A 371 -29.08 -14.90 2.90
#